data_AF-R9SJ17-F1
#
_entry.id   AF-R9SJ17-F1
#
_cell.length_a   1.000
_cell.length_b   1.000
_cell.length_c   1.000
_cell.angle_alpha   90.00
_cell.angle_beta   90.00
_cell.angle_gamma   90.00
#
_symmetry.space_group_name_H-M   'P 1'
#
loop_
_entity.id
_entity.type
_entity.pdbx_description
1 polymer ?
#
loop_
_entity_poly.entity_id
_entity_poly.type
_entity_poly.pdbx_seq_one_letter_code
_entity_poly.pdbx_strand_id
1 'polypeptide(L)' 'MEIKEDAEKILNEFSKTLDSIPDLEETYYITDNLNLTRKDEAVKKDPSKILRNAKIDKKGGLVVKKAKWTQ' A
#
# COMPACT_ATOMS: atom_id res chain seq x y z
N MET A 1 -6.16 -9.11 -25.40
CA MET A 1 -7.59 -9.48 -25.43
C MET A 1 -7.97 -10.03 -24.06
N GLU A 2 -7.24 -11.03 -23.57
CA GLU A 2 -7.40 -11.64 -22.24
C GLU A 2 -7.50 -10.64 -21.07
N ILE A 3 -6.56 -9.69 -20.96
CA ILE A 3 -6.58 -8.68 -19.87
C ILE A 3 -7.87 -7.85 -19.84
N LYS A 4 -8.43 -7.54 -21.02
CA LYS A 4 -9.66 -6.73 -21.13
C LYS A 4 -10.86 -7.54 -20.67
N GLU A 5 -10.95 -8.79 -21.12
CA GLU A 5 -12.04 -9.70 -20.77
C GLU A 5 -12.02 -10.05 -19.27
N ASP A 6 -10.84 -10.27 -18.71
CA ASP A 6 -10.66 -10.50 -17.27
C ASP A 6 -11.06 -9.27 -16.44
N ALA A 7 -10.68 -8.08 -16.90
CA ALA A 7 -11.08 -6.83 -16.23
C ALA A 7 -12.60 -6.62 -16.26
N GLU A 8 -13.25 -6.89 -17.41
CA GLU A 8 -14.71 -6.81 -17.54
C GLU A 8 -15.41 -7.84 -16.64
N LYS A 9 -14.86 -9.06 -16.54
CA LYS A 9 -15.39 -10.09 -15.64
C LYS A 9 -15.32 -9.66 -14.18
N ILE A 10 -14.17 -9.14 -13.74
CA ILE A 10 -13.98 -8.62 -12.38
C ILE A 10 -14.99 -7.49 -12.10
N LEU A 11 -15.11 -6.51 -12.98
CA LEU A 11 -16.04 -5.39 -12.80
C LEU A 11 -17.49 -5.85 -12.67
N ASN A 12 -17.90 -6.82 -13.51
CA ASN A 12 -19.25 -7.36 -13.48
C ASN A 12 -19.55 -8.13 -12.19
N GLU A 13 -18.61 -8.94 -11.71
CA GLU A 13 -18.77 -9.70 -10.46
C GLU A 13 -18.84 -8.77 -9.24
N PHE A 14 -17.98 -7.75 -9.20
CA PHE A 14 -17.99 -6.74 -8.13
C PHE A 14 -19.28 -5.92 -8.12
N SER A 15 -19.75 -5.47 -9.29
CA SER A 15 -20.97 -4.65 -9.40
C SER A 15 -22.20 -5.42 -8.90
N LYS A 16 -22.38 -6.67 -9.34
CA LYS A 16 -23.50 -7.52 -8.89
C LYS A 16 -23.45 -7.81 -7.39
N THR A 17 -22.24 -7.91 -6.82
CA THR A 17 -22.08 -8.18 -5.39
C THR A 17 -22.41 -6.93 -4.58
N LEU A 18 -22.02 -5.74 -5.05
CA LEU A 18 -22.33 -4.47 -4.40
C LEU A 18 -23.83 -4.21 -4.30
N ASP A 19 -24.61 -4.57 -5.33
CA ASP A 19 -26.08 -4.44 -5.31
C ASP A 19 -26.76 -5.21 -4.15
N SER A 20 -26.09 -6.24 -3.63
CA SER A 20 -26.60 -7.06 -2.52
C SER A 20 -26.20 -6.55 -1.13
N ILE A 21 -25.24 -5.63 -1.06
CA ILE A 21 -24.73 -5.08 0.21
C ILE A 21 -25.59 -3.87 0.57
N PRO A 22 -26.22 -3.85 1.76
CA PRO A 22 -26.99 -2.69 2.18
C PRO A 22 -26.08 -1.47 2.33
N ASP A 23 -26.60 -0.29 1.99
CA ASP A 23 -25.93 0.98 2.28
C ASP A 23 -25.74 1.11 3.80
N LEU A 24 -24.49 0.93 4.23
CA LEU A 24 -24.06 1.02 5.61
C LEU A 24 -23.23 2.30 5.77
N GLU A 25 -23.41 3.02 6.86
CA GLU A 25 -22.48 4.10 7.19
C GLU A 25 -21.07 3.51 7.35
N GLU A 26 -20.12 4.08 6.62
CA GLU A 26 -18.73 3.63 6.63
C GLU A 26 -18.17 3.75 8.05
N THR A 27 -17.94 2.62 8.69
CA THR A 27 -17.25 2.58 9.98
C THR A 27 -15.74 2.57 9.70
N TYR A 28 -15.14 3.76 9.61
CA TYR A 28 -13.69 3.91 9.35
C TYR A 28 -12.83 3.23 10.42
N TYR A 29 -13.31 3.19 11.67
CA TYR A 29 -12.66 2.53 12.78
C TYR A 29 -13.71 1.85 13.65
N ILE A 30 -13.45 0.60 14.02
CA ILE A 30 -14.28 -0.16 14.98
C ILE A 30 -14.13 0.41 16.41
N THR A 31 -13.13 1.27 16.62
CA THR A 31 -12.75 1.85 17.91
C THR A 31 -13.01 3.34 17.96
N ASP A 32 -13.30 3.87 19.15
CA ASP A 32 -13.50 5.30 19.39
C ASP A 32 -12.36 6.16 18.83
N ASN A 33 -12.71 7.33 18.31
CA ASN A 33 -11.75 8.31 17.80
C ASN A 33 -10.85 8.79 18.94
N LEU A 34 -9.66 8.19 19.06
CA LEU A 34 -8.63 8.53 20.02
C LEU A 34 -7.62 9.46 19.36
N ASN A 35 -7.48 10.67 19.89
CA ASN A 35 -6.44 11.61 19.47
C ASN A 35 -5.07 11.12 19.96
N LEU A 36 -4.42 10.26 19.17
CA LEU A 36 -3.09 9.73 19.46
C LEU A 36 -2.00 10.63 18.87
N THR A 37 -1.26 11.31 19.74
CA THR A 37 -0.06 12.08 19.35
C THR A 37 1.21 11.30 19.65
N ARG A 38 2.13 11.23 18.69
CA ARG A 38 3.49 10.74 18.92
C ARG A 38 4.34 11.86 19.52
N LYS A 39 5.09 11.58 20.60
CA LYS A 39 6.09 12.51 21.13
C LYS A 39 7.17 12.80 20.10
N ASP A 40 7.61 14.05 20.06
CA ASP A 40 8.67 14.47 19.15
C ASP A 40 10.06 14.15 19.70
N GLU A 41 10.36 12.85 19.73
CA GLU A 41 11.64 12.32 20.24
C GLU A 41 12.37 11.56 19.12
N ALA A 42 13.68 11.79 19.01
CA ALA A 42 14.53 11.09 18.06
C ALA A 42 14.85 9.67 18.57
N VAL A 43 14.50 8.66 17.78
CA VAL A 43 14.81 7.26 18.10
C VAL A 43 15.91 6.77 17.17
N LYS A 44 17.06 6.39 17.73
CA LYS A 44 18.16 5.79 16.96
C LYS A 44 17.69 4.47 16.36
N LYS A 45 17.93 4.29 15.06
CA LYS A 45 17.67 3.02 14.35
C LYS A 45 18.99 2.40 13.92
N ASP A 46 19.01 1.08 13.85
CA ASP A 46 20.14 0.29 13.37
C ASP A 46 20.02 0.10 11.84
N PRO A 47 20.88 0.74 11.03
CA PRO A 47 20.80 0.66 9.57
C PRO A 47 20.99 -0.76 9.02
N SER A 48 21.73 -1.62 9.73
CA SER A 48 22.01 -2.99 9.28
C SER A 48 20.75 -3.86 9.21
N LYS A 49 19.76 -3.58 10.08
CA LYS A 49 18.46 -4.26 10.07
C LYS A 49 17.55 -3.78 8.94
N ILE A 50 17.67 -2.51 8.54
CA ILE A 50 16.79 -1.89 7.55
C ILE A 50 17.05 -2.45 6.16
N LEU A 51 18.31 -2.66 5.80
CA LEU A 51 18.72 -3.05 4.44
C LEU A 51 18.97 -4.56 4.28
N ARG A 52 18.71 -5.37 5.32
CA ARG A 52 19.04 -6.80 5.36
C ARG A 52 18.53 -7.60 4.14
N ASN A 53 17.34 -7.26 3.65
CA ASN A 53 16.68 -7.98 2.56
C ASN A 53 16.74 -7.22 1.23
N ALA A 54 17.46 -6.11 1.17
CA ALA A 54 17.50 -5.23 0.02
C ALA A 54 18.76 -5.47 -0.83
N LYS A 55 18.64 -5.21 -2.14
CA LYS A 55 19.81 -5.21 -3.04
C LYS A 55 20.60 -3.92 -2.82
N ILE A 56 21.77 -4.04 -2.19
CA ILE A 56 22.65 -2.91 -1.86
C ILE A 56 23.94 -2.94 -2.65
N ASP A 57 24.56 -1.77 -2.81
CA ASP A 57 25.90 -1.63 -3.36
C ASP A 57 26.99 -1.81 -2.28
N LYS A 58 28.27 -1.75 -2.70
CA LYS A 58 29.43 -1.88 -1.79
C LYS A 58 29.56 -0.75 -0.76
N LYS A 59 28.83 0.36 -0.94
CA LYS A 59 28.81 1.51 -0.02
C LYS A 59 27.60 1.48 0.92
N GLY A 60 26.75 0.45 0.82
CA GLY A 60 25.52 0.33 1.63
C GLY A 60 24.33 1.12 1.10
N GLY A 61 24.37 1.58 -0.16
CA GLY A 61 23.26 2.27 -0.81
C GLY A 61 22.27 1.30 -1.46
N LEU A 62 20.98 1.65 -1.50
CA LEU A 62 19.94 0.87 -2.16
C LEU A 62 20.02 1.01 -3.68
N VAL A 63 20.05 -0.11 -4.41
CA VAL A 63 20.13 -0.10 -5.88
C VAL A 63 18.73 -0.15 -6.49
N VAL A 64 18.34 0.90 -7.21
CA VAL A 64 17.05 1.00 -7.92
C VAL A 64 17.24 1.36 -9.39
N LYS A 65 16.31 0.93 -10.24
CA LYS A 65 16.29 1.32 -11.66
C LYS A 65 15.91 2.80 -11.77
N LYS A 66 16.70 3.57 -12.52
CA LYS A 66 16.32 4.95 -12.88
C LYS A 66 15.01 4.91 -13.66
N ALA A 67 13.99 5.63 -13.19
CA ALA A 67 12.71 5.75 -13.89
C ALA A 67 12.96 6.29 -15.31
N LYS A 68 12.37 5.64 -16.31
CA LYS A 68 12.29 6.16 -17.67
C LYS A 68 10.88 6.74 -17.81
N TRP A 69 10.78 8.06 -17.82
CA TRP A 69 9.53 8.72 -18.18
C TRP A 69 9.34 8.56 -19.69
N THR A 70 8.20 8.03 -20.10
CA THR A 70 7.76 8.04 -21.50
C THR A 70 7.21 9.43 -21.80
N GLN A 71 7.78 10.10 -22.81
CA GLN A 71 7.13 11.25 -23.46
C GLN A 71 6.02 10.75 -24.39
#